data_AF-A0AAE3PJY9-F1
#
_entry.id   AF-A0AAE3PJY9-F1
#
_cell.length_a   1.000
_cell.length_b   1.000
_cell.length_c   1.000
_cell.angle_alpha   90.00
_cell.angle_beta   90.00
_cell.angle_gamma   90.00
#
_symmetry.space_group_name_H-M   'P 1'
#
loop_
_entity.id
_entity.type
_entity.pdbx_description
1 polymer ?
#
loop_
_entity_poly.entity_id
_entity_poly.type
_entity_poly.pdbx_seq_one_letter_code
_entity_poly.pdbx_strand_id
1 'polypeptide(L)'
;MSEGDTLINAVIGAVDTVVLSFTGFSPILGGMVAGYLQRGDRAGGIRVGAISGAIAALPFLLLFFVFGGFLFTGSMMGGGMGVPGGFVVVLLFGFVFALIWSVGLSALGGYLGVYIATETDVGG
;
A
#
# COMPACT_ATOMS: atom_id res chain seq x y z
N MET A 1 -19.12 -24.34 17.66
CA MET A 1 -18.50 -23.07 17.23
C MET A 1 -19.39 -21.99 17.82
N SER A 2 -18.88 -21.14 18.72
CA SER A 2 -19.74 -20.17 19.40
C SER A 2 -19.97 -18.98 18.46
N GLU A 3 -21.23 -18.61 18.21
CA GLU A 3 -21.60 -17.44 17.40
C GLU A 3 -20.87 -16.15 17.83
N GLY A 4 -20.48 -16.07 19.11
CA GLY A 4 -19.71 -14.98 19.68
C GLY A 4 -18.34 -14.79 19.04
N ASP A 5 -17.64 -15.88 18.72
CA ASP A 5 -16.31 -15.82 18.11
C ASP A 5 -16.40 -15.38 16.64
N THR A 6 -17.41 -15.84 15.90
CA THR A 6 -17.57 -15.49 14.49
C THR A 6 -17.95 -14.02 14.30
N LEU A 7 -18.89 -13.49 15.10
CA LEU A 7 -19.28 -12.08 15.04
C LEU A 7 -18.15 -11.16 15.51
N ILE A 8 -17.43 -11.50 16.57
CA ILE A 8 -16.26 -10.74 17.04
C ILE A 8 -15.15 -10.75 15.98
N ASN A 9 -14.83 -11.90 15.39
CA ASN A 9 -13.81 -11.99 14.35
C ASN A 9 -14.22 -11.23 13.08
N ALA A 10 -15.51 -11.24 12.72
CA ALA A 10 -16.02 -10.46 11.59
C ALA A 10 -15.95 -8.95 11.85
N VAL A 11 -16.24 -8.49 13.07
CA VAL A 11 -16.12 -7.08 13.45
C VAL A 11 -14.67 -6.64 13.49
N ILE A 12 -13.77 -7.46 14.02
CA ILE A 12 -12.32 -7.20 14.00
C ILE A 12 -11.83 -7.12 12.55
N GLY A 13 -12.20 -8.07 11.70
CA GLY A 13 -11.86 -8.07 10.27
C GLY A 13 -12.45 -6.88 9.50
N ALA A 14 -13.65 -6.42 9.87
CA ALA A 14 -14.26 -5.23 9.28
C ALA A 14 -13.57 -3.94 9.73
N VAL A 15 -13.19 -3.83 11.01
CA VAL A 15 -12.41 -2.71 11.54
C VAL A 15 -11.03 -2.69 10.89
N ASP A 16 -10.34 -3.83 10.78
CA ASP A 16 -9.08 -3.93 10.05
C ASP A 16 -9.26 -3.57 8.59
N THR A 17 -10.31 -4.05 7.92
CA THR A 17 -10.56 -3.69 6.52
C THR A 17 -10.76 -2.19 6.37
N VAL A 18 -11.58 -1.56 7.21
CA VAL A 18 -11.85 -0.10 7.18
C VAL A 18 -10.60 0.71 7.53
N VAL A 19 -9.83 0.26 8.53
CA VAL A 19 -8.57 0.90 8.93
C VAL A 19 -7.55 0.74 7.80
N LEU A 20 -7.25 -0.47 7.34
CA LEU A 20 -6.24 -0.73 6.30
C LEU A 20 -6.59 -0.20 4.92
N SER A 21 -7.87 -0.17 4.55
CA SER A 21 -8.31 0.36 3.24
C SER A 21 -8.15 1.88 3.14
N PHE A 22 -8.15 2.60 4.27
CA PHE A 22 -8.01 4.05 4.31
C PHE A 22 -6.66 4.58 4.83
N THR A 23 -5.86 3.76 5.52
CA THR A 23 -4.64 4.23 6.22
C THR A 23 -3.34 4.12 5.43
N GLY A 24 -3.33 3.43 4.29
CA GLY A 24 -2.09 3.17 3.55
C GLY A 24 -1.21 2.08 4.19
N PHE A 25 -1.76 1.21 5.05
CA PHE A 25 -1.04 0.06 5.64
C PHE A 25 -1.21 -1.27 4.87
N SER A 26 -2.09 -1.33 3.86
CA SER A 26 -2.18 -2.45 2.89
C SER A 26 -0.82 -2.92 2.32
N PRO A 27 0.13 -2.00 2.01
CA PRO A 27 1.47 -2.38 1.59
C PRO A 27 2.20 -3.22 2.64
N ILE A 28 1.99 -3.02 3.95
CA ILE A 28 2.59 -3.89 4.99
C ILE A 28 2.13 -5.34 4.80
N LEU A 29 0.82 -5.57 4.65
CA LEU A 29 0.28 -6.92 4.50
C LEU A 29 0.75 -7.57 3.21
N GLY A 30 0.74 -6.84 2.10
CA GLY A 30 1.25 -7.33 0.81
C GLY A 30 2.74 -7.66 0.86
N GLY A 31 3.52 -6.82 1.54
CA GLY A 31 4.93 -7.07 1.81
C GLY A 31 5.15 -8.30 2.66
N MET A 32 4.38 -8.47 3.73
CA MET A 32 4.47 -9.59 4.66
C MET A 32 4.20 -10.93 3.99
N VAL A 33 3.14 -11.02 3.19
CA VAL A 33 2.85 -12.22 2.39
C VAL A 33 4.00 -12.52 1.42
N ALA A 34 4.52 -11.50 0.74
CA ALA A 34 5.59 -11.67 -0.23
C ALA A 34 6.91 -12.12 0.43
N GLY A 35 7.25 -11.58 1.60
CA GLY A 35 8.41 -12.00 2.40
C GLY A 35 8.26 -13.42 2.96
N TYR A 36 7.07 -13.76 3.46
CA TYR A 36 6.79 -15.12 3.96
C TYR A 36 6.93 -16.18 2.86
N LEU A 37 6.47 -15.88 1.65
CA LEU A 37 6.58 -16.77 0.49
C LEU A 37 8.01 -16.85 -0.06
N GLN A 38 8.76 -15.76 -0.04
CA GLN A 38 10.15 -15.74 -0.52
C GLN A 38 11.00 -16.78 0.24
N ARG A 39 10.77 -16.91 1.56
CA ARG A 39 11.60 -17.69 2.50
C ARG A 39 13.09 -17.28 2.42
N GLY A 40 13.92 -17.75 3.36
CA GLY A 40 15.36 -17.44 3.35
C GLY A 40 15.75 -16.21 4.17
N ASP A 41 16.61 -15.34 3.65
CA ASP A 41 17.26 -14.29 4.42
C ASP A 41 16.43 -12.99 4.53
N ARG A 42 16.64 -12.26 5.64
CA ARG A 42 15.91 -11.01 5.93
C ARG A 42 16.11 -9.94 4.84
N ALA A 43 17.28 -9.91 4.19
CA ALA A 43 17.56 -8.99 3.10
C ALA A 43 16.75 -9.33 1.84
N GLY A 44 16.56 -10.62 1.54
CA GLY A 44 15.63 -11.09 0.52
C GLY A 44 14.19 -10.66 0.78
N GLY A 45 13.71 -10.82 2.01
CA GLY A 45 12.38 -10.38 2.44
C GLY A 45 12.12 -8.88 2.25
N ILE A 46 13.07 -8.04 2.66
CA ILE A 46 13.01 -6.58 2.46
C ILE A 46 12.92 -6.23 0.97
N ARG A 47 13.75 -6.87 0.13
CA ARG A 47 13.81 -6.58 -1.30
C ARG A 47 12.51 -6.96 -2.01
N VAL A 48 11.97 -8.13 -1.69
CA VAL A 48 10.70 -8.61 -2.26
C VAL A 48 9.52 -7.79 -1.75
N GLY A 49 9.53 -7.43 -0.46
CA GLY A 49 8.57 -6.51 0.13
C GLY A 49 8.58 -5.14 -0.57
N ALA A 50 9.74 -4.54 -0.81
CA ALA A 50 9.87 -3.27 -1.51
C ALA A 50 9.36 -3.34 -2.96
N ILE A 51 9.69 -4.42 -3.69
CA ILE A 51 9.21 -4.65 -5.06
C ILE A 51 7.68 -4.78 -5.08
N SER A 52 7.12 -5.56 -4.14
CA SER A 52 5.67 -5.70 -3.98
C SER A 52 4.98 -4.36 -3.71
N GLY A 53 5.57 -3.53 -2.84
CA GLY A 53 5.06 -2.19 -2.53
C GLY A 53 5.12 -1.22 -3.71
N ALA A 54 6.12 -1.36 -4.58
CA ALA A 54 6.23 -0.59 -5.82
C ALA A 54 5.16 -1.01 -6.83
N ILE A 55 4.88 -2.31 -6.95
CA ILE A 55 3.80 -2.83 -7.81
C ILE A 55 2.43 -2.40 -7.27
N ALA A 56 2.23 -2.47 -5.95
CA ALA A 56 1.01 -2.02 -5.28
C ALA A 56 0.76 -0.51 -5.44
N ALA A 57 1.76 0.27 -5.86
CA ALA A 57 1.61 1.69 -6.16
C ALA A 57 1.04 1.97 -7.57
N LEU A 58 1.00 0.97 -8.47
CA LEU A 58 0.50 1.14 -9.84
C LEU A 58 -0.94 1.70 -9.92
N PRO A 59 -1.90 1.24 -9.11
CA PRO A 59 -3.25 1.81 -9.10
C PRO A 59 -3.26 3.31 -8.72
N PHE A 60 -2.40 3.73 -7.78
CA PHE A 60 -2.24 5.13 -7.42
C PHE A 60 -1.66 5.96 -8.56
N LEU A 61 -0.75 5.38 -9.35
CA LEU A 61 -0.15 5.99 -10.54
C LEU A 61 -1.19 6.21 -11.65
N LEU A 62 -2.08 5.24 -11.84
CA LEU A 62 -3.20 5.35 -12.77
C LEU A 62 -4.19 6.43 -12.30
N LEU A 63 -4.51 6.45 -11.00
CA LEU A 63 -5.34 7.50 -10.41
C LEU A 63 -4.72 8.89 -10.64
N PHE A 64 -3.43 9.03 -10.38
CA PHE A 64 -2.69 10.27 -10.61
C PHE A 64 -2.78 10.75 -12.06
N PHE A 65 -2.62 9.84 -13.04
CA PHE A 65 -2.75 10.18 -14.46
C PHE A 65 -4.18 10.56 -14.84
N VAL A 66 -5.19 9.86 -14.34
CA VAL A 66 -6.60 10.15 -14.64
C VAL A 66 -7.01 11.51 -14.08
N PHE A 67 -6.72 11.76 -12.80
CA PHE A 67 -7.05 13.03 -12.16
C PHE A 67 -6.20 14.19 -12.71
N GLY A 68 -4.89 13.99 -12.87
CA GLY A 68 -3.99 14.98 -13.47
C GLY A 68 -4.40 15.32 -14.92
N GLY A 69 -4.76 14.32 -15.71
CA GLY A 69 -5.21 14.48 -17.10
C GLY A 69 -6.58 15.17 -17.20
N PHE A 70 -7.53 14.84 -16.33
CA PHE A 70 -8.84 15.50 -16.25
C PHE A 70 -8.70 16.98 -15.85
N LEU A 71 -7.82 17.27 -14.89
CA LEU A 71 -7.53 18.64 -14.46
C LEU A 71 -6.86 19.46 -15.56
N PHE A 72 -5.89 18.85 -16.27
CA PHE A 72 -5.20 19.51 -17.37
C PHE A 72 -6.14 19.80 -18.55
N THR A 73 -6.98 18.83 -18.95
CA THR A 73 -7.96 19.02 -20.03
C THR A 73 -9.12 19.94 -19.65
N GLY A 74 -9.64 19.84 -18.42
CA GLY A 74 -10.66 20.73 -17.88
C GLY A 74 -10.21 22.20 -17.80
N SER A 75 -8.94 22.43 -17.49
CA SER A 75 -8.34 23.78 -17.47
C SER A 75 -8.22 24.44 -18.85
N MET A 76 -8.18 23.65 -19.92
CA MET A 76 -8.11 24.14 -21.31
C MET A 76 -9.50 24.44 -21.90
N MET A 77 -10.56 23.79 -21.41
CA MET A 77 -11.93 23.92 -21.93
C MET A 77 -12.79 24.95 -21.18
N GLY A 78 -12.50 25.21 -19.90
CA GLY A 78 -13.20 26.20 -19.08
C GLY A 78 -12.47 27.54 -19.09
N GLY A 79 -12.99 28.52 -19.83
CA GLY A 79 -12.44 29.89 -19.84
C GLY A 79 -12.32 30.46 -18.42
N GLY A 80 -11.09 30.53 -17.89
CA GLY A 80 -10.75 31.31 -16.70
C GLY A 80 -10.47 30.56 -15.39
N MET A 81 -10.69 29.24 -15.31
CA MET A 81 -10.37 28.47 -14.09
C MET A 81 -9.27 27.45 -14.39
N GLY A 82 -8.08 27.97 -14.71
CA GLY A 82 -6.87 27.16 -14.78
C GLY A 82 -6.59 26.51 -13.41
N VAL A 83 -6.18 25.25 -13.40
CA VAL A 83 -5.73 24.58 -12.16
C VAL A 83 -4.60 25.43 -11.57
N PRO A 84 -4.71 25.93 -10.32
CA PRO A 84 -3.64 26.72 -9.72
C PRO A 84 -2.35 25.92 -9.76
N GLY A 85 -1.23 26.52 -10.18
CA GLY A 85 0.06 25.81 -10.25
C GLY A 85 0.45 25.12 -8.93
N GLY A 86 0.00 25.67 -7.79
CA GLY A 86 0.15 25.05 -6.48
C GLY A 86 -0.58 23.70 -6.32
N PHE A 87 -1.68 23.47 -7.01
CA PHE A 87 -2.42 22.20 -6.95
C PHE A 87 -1.65 21.06 -7.62
N VAL A 88 -0.96 21.33 -8.74
CA VAL A 88 -0.08 20.35 -9.40
C VAL A 88 1.07 19.95 -8.47
N VAL A 89 1.66 20.92 -7.77
CA VAL A 89 2.73 20.66 -6.79
C VAL A 89 2.22 19.79 -5.64
N VAL A 90 1.03 20.07 -5.10
CA VAL A 90 0.41 19.26 -4.02
C VAL A 90 0.11 17.84 -4.50
N LEU A 91 -0.43 17.67 -5.71
CA LEU A 91 -0.69 16.36 -6.30
C LEU A 91 0.60 15.55 -6.46
N LEU A 92 1.65 16.18 -7.00
CA LEU A 92 2.93 15.52 -7.26
C LEU A 92 3.64 15.16 -5.95
N PHE A 93 3.59 16.05 -4.96
CA PHE A 93 4.09 15.77 -3.61
C PHE A 93 3.31 14.61 -2.95
N GLY A 94 1.98 14.62 -3.03
CA GLY A 94 1.13 13.56 -2.48
C GLY A 94 1.41 12.20 -3.14
N PHE A 95 1.67 12.17 -4.44
CA PHE A 95 2.03 10.96 -5.17
C PHE A 95 3.40 10.41 -4.75
N VAL A 96 4.43 11.26 -4.65
CA VAL A 96 5.76 10.87 -4.18
C VAL A 96 5.69 10.36 -2.73
N PHE A 97 4.94 11.05 -1.87
CA PHE A 97 4.73 10.62 -0.50
C PHE A 97 4.06 9.24 -0.43
N ALA A 98 2.99 9.02 -1.21
CA ALA A 98 2.30 7.74 -1.28
C ALA A 98 3.21 6.60 -1.77
N LEU A 99 4.08 6.87 -2.75
CA LEU A 99 5.08 5.92 -3.22
C LEU A 99 6.07 5.52 -2.12
N ILE A 100 6.67 6.50 -1.45
CA ILE A 100 7.65 6.26 -0.38
C ILE A 100 6.98 5.50 0.77
N TRP A 101 5.77 5.91 1.15
CA TRP A 101 4.98 5.26 2.18
C TRP A 101 4.67 3.80 1.82
N SER A 102 4.21 3.54 0.60
CA SER A 102 3.89 2.18 0.14
C SER A 102 5.11 1.27 0.08
N VAL A 103 6.20 1.73 -0.53
CA VAL A 103 7.43 0.94 -0.68
C VAL A 103 8.06 0.67 0.69
N GLY A 104 8.15 1.69 1.55
CA GLY A 104 8.75 1.56 2.88
C GLY A 104 7.96 0.60 3.78
N LEU A 105 6.64 0.73 3.80
CA LEU A 105 5.78 -0.15 4.58
C LEU A 105 5.78 -1.59 4.06
N SER A 106 5.82 -1.78 2.73
CA SER A 106 5.88 -3.11 2.15
C SER A 106 7.24 -3.78 2.34
N ALA A 107 8.33 -3.01 2.36
CA ALA A 107 9.66 -3.51 2.75
C ALA A 107 9.68 -3.98 4.22
N LEU A 108 9.08 -3.21 5.13
CA LEU A 108 8.90 -3.59 6.54
C LEU A 108 8.04 -4.85 6.68
N GLY A 109 6.93 -4.92 5.92
CA GLY A 109 6.12 -6.12 5.82
C GLY A 109 6.94 -7.33 5.41
N GLY A 110 7.72 -7.22 4.33
CA GLY A 110 8.56 -8.30 3.81
C GLY A 110 9.62 -8.80 4.80
N TYR A 111 10.21 -7.90 5.59
CA TYR A 111 11.07 -8.27 6.70
C TYR A 111 10.34 -9.13 7.75
N LEU A 112 9.17 -8.67 8.19
CA LEU A 112 8.35 -9.38 9.17
C LEU A 112 7.87 -10.73 8.66
N GLY A 113 7.52 -10.81 7.37
CA GLY A 113 7.10 -12.06 6.71
C GLY A 113 8.19 -13.12 6.74
N VAL A 114 9.44 -12.75 6.43
CA VAL A 114 10.58 -13.66 6.55
C VAL A 114 10.83 -14.04 8.00
N TYR A 115 10.77 -13.08 8.94
CA TYR A 115 10.98 -13.37 10.36
C TYR A 115 10.02 -14.44 10.88
N ILE A 116 8.72 -14.30 10.58
CA ILE A 116 7.70 -15.28 10.94
C ILE A 116 7.97 -16.63 10.27
N ALA A 117 8.32 -16.66 8.98
CA ALA A 117 8.62 -17.90 8.27
C ALA A 117 9.79 -18.67 8.92
N THR A 118 10.87 -17.97 9.31
CA THR A 118 12.00 -18.59 10.00
C THR A 118 11.62 -19.13 11.38
N GLU A 119 10.89 -18.37 12.19
CA GLU A 119 10.53 -18.81 13.55
C GLU A 119 9.54 -19.99 13.53
N THR A 120 8.70 -20.07 12.50
CA THR A 120 7.71 -21.15 12.35
C THR A 120 8.33 -22.45 11.82
N ASP A 121 9.39 -22.37 10.98
CA ASP A 121 10.13 -23.55 10.48
C ASP A 121 11.09 -24.16 11.53
N VAL A 122 11.41 -23.47 12.64
CA VAL A 122 12.27 -24.00 13.72
C VAL A 122 11.56 -25.06 14.60
N GLY A 123 10.29 -25.37 14.32
CA GLY A 123 9.51 -26.43 14.98
C GLY A 123 9.36 -27.74 14.19
N GLY A 124 10.07 -27.93 13.08
CA GLY A 124 9.98 -29.12 12.19
C GLY A 124 11.06 -30.17 12.39
#